data_AF-A0AAW0WU04-F1
#
_entry.id   AF-A0AAW0WU04-F1
#
_cell.length_a   1.000
_cell.length_b   1.000
_cell.length_c   1.000
_cell.angle_alpha   90.00
_cell.angle_beta   90.00
_cell.angle_gamma   90.00
#
_symmetry.space_group_name_H-M   'P 1'
#
loop_
_entity.id
_entity.type
_entity.pdbx_description
1 polymer ?
#
loop_
_entity_poly.entity_id
_entity_poly.type
_entity_poly.pdbx_seq_one_letter_code
_entity_poly.pdbx_strand_id
1 'polypeptide(L)'
;MLLYLINNTNYDGQRSWEGWGDHYADSLNAVQNGIAFLIVLYFCMISISFVHRMYQLWTKNPLTNRWWASSVFVVLVLQVVYGSVSLSGSREASRGPGLKDIPAWLWLMAFIWPFVLIPLNEVIKRREIRVNVRYQKRARLEFGTKLGMNSPF
;
A
#
# COMPACT_ATOMS: atom_id res chain seq x y z
N MET A 1 -57.44 9.83 1.88
CA MET A 1 -56.78 8.60 2.37
C MET A 1 -55.58 8.21 1.51
N LEU A 2 -55.68 8.20 0.18
CA LEU A 2 -54.54 7.92 -0.74
C LEU A 2 -53.39 8.95 -0.69
N LEU A 3 -53.68 10.24 -0.45
CA LEU A 3 -52.64 11.28 -0.31
C LEU A 3 -51.81 11.16 0.98
N TYR A 4 -52.34 10.50 2.01
CA TYR A 4 -51.58 10.27 3.26
C TYR A 4 -50.56 9.13 3.10
N LEU A 5 -50.83 8.18 2.18
CA LEU A 5 -49.90 7.11 1.83
C LEU A 5 -48.76 7.62 0.92
N ILE A 6 -49.03 8.57 0.02
CA ILE A 6 -48.01 9.15 -0.87
C ILE A 6 -47.06 10.10 -0.11
N ASN A 7 -47.51 10.74 0.97
CA ASN A 7 -46.63 11.59 1.78
C ASN A 7 -45.67 10.77 2.66
N ASN A 8 -45.96 9.49 2.90
CA ASN A 8 -45.12 8.64 3.73
C ASN A 8 -43.98 7.95 2.95
N THR A 9 -44.01 7.99 1.61
CA THR A 9 -42.94 7.43 0.76
C THR A 9 -41.79 8.41 0.52
N ASN A 10 -41.90 9.67 0.97
CA ASN A 10 -40.83 10.68 0.82
C ASN A 10 -39.83 10.70 1.98
N TYR A 11 -40.04 9.90 3.05
CA TYR A 11 -39.06 9.71 4.13
C TYR A 11 -38.16 8.49 3.91
N ASP A 12 -38.34 7.75 2.81
CA ASP A 12 -37.50 6.61 2.43
C ASP A 12 -36.21 7.03 1.68
N GLY A 13 -35.92 8.32 1.60
CA GLY A 13 -34.65 8.85 1.07
C GLY A 13 -33.45 8.63 1.98
N GLN A 14 -33.65 8.04 3.15
CA GLN A 14 -32.61 7.84 4.16
C GLN A 14 -32.63 6.41 4.69
N ARG A 15 -32.64 5.41 3.78
CA ARG A 15 -32.28 4.04 4.15
C ARG A 15 -30.76 3.96 4.35
N SER A 16 -30.25 4.59 5.41
CA SER A 16 -28.97 4.15 5.97
C SER A 16 -29.14 2.68 6.31
N TRP A 17 -28.30 1.81 5.73
CA TRP A 17 -28.30 0.35 5.82
C TRP A 17 -28.97 -0.21 7.11
N GLU A 18 -30.30 -0.34 7.11
CA GLU A 18 -31.10 -0.76 8.27
C GLU A 18 -30.67 -0.16 9.64
N GLY A 19 -30.22 1.11 9.68
CA GLY A 19 -29.71 1.77 10.90
C GLY A 19 -28.27 1.42 11.30
N TRP A 20 -27.60 0.50 10.60
CA TRP A 20 -26.18 0.18 10.78
C TRP A 20 -25.27 1.24 10.19
N GLY A 21 -25.68 1.85 9.07
CA GLY A 21 -24.88 2.83 8.34
C GLY A 21 -24.41 3.97 9.23
N ASP A 22 -25.33 4.63 9.94
CA ASP A 22 -24.99 5.80 10.76
C ASP A 22 -24.34 5.42 12.10
N HIS A 23 -24.66 4.24 12.65
CA HIS A 23 -24.15 3.80 13.95
C HIS A 23 -22.70 3.31 13.90
N TYR A 24 -22.31 2.67 12.78
CA TYR A 24 -20.97 2.09 12.62
C TYR A 24 -20.11 2.83 11.57
N ALA A 25 -20.64 3.86 10.91
CA ALA A 25 -19.89 4.63 9.89
C ALA A 25 -18.55 5.13 10.42
N ASP A 26 -18.53 5.72 11.62
CA ASP A 26 -17.31 6.29 12.19
C ASP A 26 -16.30 5.20 12.56
N SER A 27 -16.77 4.11 13.17
CA SER A 27 -15.95 2.94 13.48
C SER A 27 -15.35 2.33 12.22
N LEU A 28 -16.16 2.14 11.17
CA LEU A 28 -15.73 1.60 9.89
C LEU A 28 -14.72 2.52 9.22
N ASN A 29 -14.98 3.82 9.17
CA ASN A 29 -14.08 4.82 8.61
C ASN A 29 -12.72 4.78 9.33
N ALA A 30 -12.72 4.71 10.66
CA ALA A 30 -11.49 4.67 11.44
C ALA A 30 -10.69 3.38 11.17
N VAL A 31 -11.34 2.22 11.07
CA VAL A 31 -10.67 0.95 10.70
C VAL A 31 -10.13 1.01 9.27
N GLN A 32 -10.90 1.54 8.33
CA GLN A 32 -10.47 1.72 6.94
C GLN A 32 -9.23 2.62 6.83
N ASN A 33 -9.20 3.74 7.55
CA ASN A 33 -8.02 4.62 7.59
C ASN A 33 -6.80 3.92 8.17
N GLY A 34 -6.97 3.12 9.24
CA GLY A 34 -5.91 2.32 9.83
C GLY A 34 -5.33 1.27 8.87
N ILE A 35 -6.21 0.52 8.18
CA ILE A 35 -5.81 -0.46 7.18
C ILE A 35 -5.14 0.22 5.98
N ALA A 36 -5.68 1.33 5.49
CA ALA A 36 -5.09 2.10 4.40
C ALA A 36 -3.67 2.58 4.75
N PHE A 37 -3.47 3.06 5.99
CA PHE A 37 -2.14 3.42 6.47
C PHE A 37 -1.16 2.23 6.46
N LEU A 38 -1.59 1.06 6.92
CA LEU A 38 -0.78 -0.17 6.88
C LEU A 38 -0.41 -0.57 5.45
N ILE A 39 -1.36 -0.50 4.51
CA ILE A 39 -1.12 -0.79 3.09
C ILE A 39 -0.10 0.18 2.50
N VAL A 40 -0.24 1.49 2.76
CA VAL A 40 0.71 2.50 2.32
C VAL A 40 2.11 2.21 2.89
N LEU A 41 2.19 1.88 4.18
CA LEU A 41 3.44 1.48 4.82
C LEU A 41 4.05 0.27 4.11
N TYR A 42 3.29 -0.78 3.83
CA TYR A 42 3.80 -1.96 3.11
C TYR A 42 4.28 -1.63 1.71
N PHE A 43 3.57 -0.78 0.97
CA PHE A 43 4.02 -0.31 -0.34
C PHE A 43 5.31 0.49 -0.26
N CYS A 44 5.46 1.37 0.74
CA CYS A 44 6.72 2.07 1.00
C CYS A 44 7.86 1.06 1.23
N MET A 45 7.63 0.02 2.05
CA MET A 45 8.62 -1.02 2.33
C MET A 45 8.99 -1.84 1.08
N ILE A 46 8.01 -2.19 0.26
CA ILE A 46 8.23 -2.88 -1.02
C ILE A 46 9.01 -1.97 -1.98
N SER A 47 8.68 -0.67 -2.02
CA SER A 47 9.33 0.31 -2.91
C SER A 47 10.83 0.43 -2.69
N ILE A 48 11.30 0.21 -1.45
CA ILE A 48 12.73 0.18 -1.09
C ILE A 48 13.52 -0.76 -2.02
N SER A 49 12.93 -1.92 -2.34
CA SER A 49 13.58 -2.93 -3.18
C SER A 49 13.78 -2.49 -4.63
N PHE A 50 12.99 -1.53 -5.11
CA PHE A 50 13.02 -1.03 -6.49
C PHE A 50 13.97 0.15 -6.69
N VAL A 51 14.37 0.85 -5.63
CA VAL A 51 15.31 2.01 -5.70
C VAL A 51 16.60 1.65 -6.42
N HIS A 52 17.11 0.45 -6.15
CA HIS A 52 18.29 -0.10 -6.78
C HIS A 52 17.98 -1.50 -7.32
N ARG A 53 17.19 -1.56 -8.40
CA ARG A 53 16.69 -2.81 -9.00
C ARG A 53 17.77 -3.89 -9.24
N MET A 54 18.99 -3.49 -9.63
CA MET A 54 20.08 -4.42 -9.93
C MET A 54 21.00 -4.71 -8.73
N TYR A 55 20.74 -4.11 -7.56
CA TYR A 55 21.58 -4.26 -6.38
C TYR A 55 20.77 -4.74 -5.18
N GLN A 56 21.44 -5.50 -4.34
CA GLN A 56 20.92 -5.92 -3.05
C GLN A 56 20.90 -4.73 -2.08
N LEU A 57 19.92 -4.70 -1.15
CA LEU A 57 19.79 -3.60 -0.18
C LEU A 57 21.03 -3.47 0.74
N TRP A 58 21.68 -4.60 0.99
CA TRP A 58 22.90 -4.71 1.81
C TRP A 58 24.13 -4.11 1.13
N THR A 59 24.15 -4.05 -0.20
CA THR A 59 25.31 -3.52 -0.95
C THR A 59 25.19 -2.01 -1.16
N LYS A 60 23.96 -1.50 -1.31
CA LYS A 60 23.73 -0.09 -1.59
C LYS A 60 22.54 0.42 -0.81
N ASN A 61 22.80 1.39 0.06
CA ASN A 61 21.77 1.99 0.90
C ASN A 61 20.72 2.72 0.03
N PRO A 62 19.44 2.33 0.09
CA PRO A 62 18.35 2.96 -0.67
C PRO A 62 18.15 4.44 -0.29
N LEU A 63 18.50 4.84 0.95
CA LEU A 63 18.38 6.21 1.44
C LEU A 63 19.32 7.19 0.73
N THR A 64 20.29 6.70 -0.03
CA THR A 64 21.15 7.54 -0.87
C THR A 64 20.33 8.27 -1.94
N ASN A 65 19.20 7.70 -2.38
CA ASN A 65 18.30 8.34 -3.33
C ASN A 65 17.36 9.32 -2.62
N ARG A 66 17.76 10.61 -2.59
CA ARG A 66 16.99 11.69 -1.97
C ARG A 66 15.59 11.87 -2.56
N TRP A 67 15.41 11.64 -3.86
CA TRP A 67 14.09 11.78 -4.51
C TRP A 67 13.12 10.71 -4.03
N TRP A 68 13.58 9.47 -3.94
CA TRP A 68 12.76 8.39 -3.40
C TRP A 68 12.48 8.57 -1.90
N ALA A 69 13.48 8.99 -1.12
CA ALA A 69 13.28 9.27 0.30
C ALA A 69 12.24 10.39 0.51
N SER A 70 12.32 11.45 -0.30
CA SER A 70 11.34 12.53 -0.32
C SER A 70 9.94 12.04 -0.72
N SER A 71 9.82 11.20 -1.76
CA SER A 71 8.51 10.66 -2.16
C SER A 71 7.87 9.80 -1.08
N VAL A 72 8.65 8.95 -0.39
CA VAL A 72 8.15 8.15 0.74
C VAL A 72 7.68 9.05 1.87
N PHE A 73 8.47 10.08 2.22
CA PHE A 73 8.10 11.04 3.25
C PHE A 73 6.79 11.76 2.90
N VAL A 74 6.66 12.29 1.67
CA VAL A 74 5.45 12.98 1.21
C VAL A 74 4.23 12.06 1.26
N VAL A 75 4.35 10.82 0.79
CA VAL A 75 3.24 9.85 0.79
C VAL A 75 2.79 9.52 2.22
N LEU A 76 3.72 9.33 3.15
CA LEU A 76 3.38 9.07 4.56
C LEU A 76 2.71 10.28 5.21
N VAL A 77 3.20 11.49 4.96
CA VAL A 77 2.59 12.73 5.47
C VAL A 77 1.18 12.90 4.90
N LEU A 78 1.00 12.71 3.60
CA LEU A 78 -0.33 12.79 2.97
C LEU A 78 -1.29 11.75 3.55
N GLN A 79 -0.83 10.54 3.82
CA GLN A 79 -1.67 9.51 4.45
C GLN A 79 -2.11 9.89 5.87
N VAL A 80 -1.22 10.48 6.67
CA VAL A 80 -1.54 10.97 8.02
C VAL A 80 -2.51 12.15 7.96
N VAL A 81 -2.30 13.10 7.04
CA VAL A 81 -3.20 14.24 6.83
C VAL A 81 -4.59 13.75 6.39
N TYR A 82 -4.65 12.85 5.42
CA TYR A 82 -5.90 12.24 4.96
C TYR A 82 -6.65 11.55 6.11
N GLY A 83 -5.96 10.71 6.89
CA GLY A 83 -6.57 10.04 8.05
C GLY A 83 -7.07 11.02 9.11
N SER A 84 -6.33 12.11 9.35
CA SER A 84 -6.70 13.15 10.33
C SER A 84 -7.93 13.94 9.88
N VAL A 85 -7.99 14.35 8.61
CA VAL A 85 -9.16 15.03 8.04
C VAL A 85 -10.37 14.10 8.01
N SER A 86 -10.17 12.84 7.62
CA SER A 86 -11.23 11.83 7.56
C SER A 86 -11.86 11.57 8.93
N LEU A 87 -11.06 11.51 10.00
CA LEU A 87 -11.55 11.41 11.39
C LEU A 87 -12.19 12.69 11.92
N SER A 88 -11.72 13.87 11.49
CA SER A 88 -12.28 15.15 11.96
C SER A 88 -13.71 15.41 11.48
N GLY A 89 -14.13 14.77 10.39
CA GLY A 89 -15.52 14.82 9.89
C GLY A 89 -16.48 13.89 10.63
N SER A 90 -15.96 12.95 11.42
CA SER A 90 -16.75 12.04 12.24
C SER A 90 -17.30 12.77 13.46
N ARG A 91 -18.62 12.90 13.54
CA ARG A 91 -19.29 13.51 14.69
C ARG A 91 -19.25 12.50 15.84
N GLU A 92 -18.75 12.90 17.01
CA GLU A 92 -18.41 12.10 18.21
C GLU A 92 -19.52 11.20 18.83
N ALA A 93 -20.51 10.73 18.08
CA ALA A 93 -21.54 9.81 18.56
C ALA A 93 -21.22 8.35 18.16
N SER A 94 -19.95 7.93 18.24
CA SER A 94 -19.56 6.54 18.01
C SER A 94 -20.09 5.67 19.16
N ARG A 95 -21.29 5.10 19.00
CA ARG A 95 -21.89 4.13 19.93
C ARG A 95 -21.46 2.68 19.63
N GLY A 96 -20.78 2.45 18.51
CA GLY A 96 -20.25 1.15 18.10
C GLY A 96 -18.80 0.90 18.55
N PRO A 97 -18.28 -0.34 18.36
CA PRO A 97 -16.92 -0.70 18.73
C PRO A 97 -15.90 0.07 17.88
N GLY A 98 -14.89 0.66 18.51
CA GLY A 98 -13.86 1.49 17.88
C GLY A 98 -12.52 0.78 17.69
N LEU A 99 -11.48 1.51 17.27
CA LEU A 99 -10.11 0.96 17.16
C LEU A 99 -9.59 0.34 18.46
N LYS A 100 -10.11 0.80 19.61
CA LYS A 100 -9.74 0.31 20.94
C LYS A 100 -10.21 -1.12 21.21
N ASP A 101 -11.27 -1.55 20.53
CA ASP A 101 -11.82 -2.91 20.67
C ASP A 101 -11.07 -3.93 19.83
N ILE A 102 -10.21 -3.46 18.92
CA ILE A 102 -9.32 -4.32 18.14
C ILE A 102 -8.21 -4.84 19.08
N PRO A 103 -8.06 -6.16 19.20
CA PRO A 103 -7.00 -6.75 20.02
C PRO A 103 -5.62 -6.21 19.65
N ALA A 104 -4.84 -5.82 20.66
CA ALA A 104 -3.49 -5.28 20.47
C ALA A 104 -2.54 -6.23 19.69
N TRP A 105 -2.76 -7.54 19.79
CA TRP A 105 -1.95 -8.53 19.07
C TRP A 105 -2.09 -8.43 17.55
N LEU A 106 -3.24 -7.98 17.02
CA LEU A 106 -3.42 -7.78 15.57
C LEU A 106 -2.56 -6.63 15.07
N TRP A 107 -2.49 -5.53 15.81
CA TRP A 107 -1.61 -4.41 15.50
C TRP A 107 -0.14 -4.83 15.56
N LEU A 108 0.26 -5.60 16.57
CA LEU A 108 1.61 -6.15 16.65
C LEU A 108 1.95 -7.01 15.43
N MET A 109 1.06 -7.93 15.03
CA MET A 109 1.26 -8.75 13.84
C MET A 109 1.39 -7.90 12.58
N ALA A 110 0.57 -6.85 12.43
CA ALA A 110 0.66 -5.93 11.31
C ALA A 110 2.00 -5.18 11.27
N PHE A 111 2.49 -4.70 12.41
CA PHE A 111 3.80 -4.03 12.47
C PHE A 111 5.00 -4.98 12.33
N ILE A 112 4.84 -6.26 12.67
CA ILE A 112 5.86 -7.30 12.48
C ILE A 112 5.97 -7.70 11.01
N TRP A 113 4.86 -7.69 10.26
CA TRP A 113 4.80 -8.15 8.87
C TRP A 113 5.84 -7.51 7.91
N PRO A 114 6.11 -6.19 7.94
CA PRO A 114 7.19 -5.56 7.19
C PRO A 114 8.56 -6.24 7.33
N PHE A 115 8.90 -6.71 8.53
CA PHE A 115 10.19 -7.36 8.79
C PHE A 115 10.30 -8.72 8.12
N VAL A 116 9.17 -9.37 7.80
CA VAL A 116 9.11 -10.59 6.99
C VAL A 116 9.09 -10.25 5.49
N LEU A 117 8.40 -9.17 5.11
CA LEU A 117 8.31 -8.72 3.71
C LEU A 117 9.66 -8.29 3.13
N ILE A 118 10.49 -7.58 3.89
CA ILE A 118 11.82 -7.14 3.43
C ILE A 118 12.70 -8.31 2.97
N PRO A 119 12.98 -9.35 3.80
CA PRO A 119 13.81 -10.47 3.39
C PRO A 119 13.18 -11.27 2.26
N LEU A 120 11.85 -11.44 2.25
CA LEU A 120 11.15 -12.12 1.15
C LEU A 120 11.37 -11.40 -0.19
N ASN A 121 11.15 -10.07 -0.23
CA ASN A 121 11.39 -9.25 -1.42
C ASN A 121 12.85 -9.32 -1.86
N GLU A 122 13.78 -9.29 -0.92
CA GLU A 122 15.20 -9.37 -1.22
C GLU A 122 15.59 -10.73 -1.80
N VAL A 123 15.04 -11.85 -1.30
CA VAL A 123 15.26 -13.19 -1.87
C VAL A 123 14.75 -13.29 -3.30
N ILE A 124 13.56 -12.77 -3.58
CA ILE A 124 12.97 -12.74 -4.92
C ILE A 124 13.84 -11.92 -5.87
N LYS A 125 14.19 -10.69 -5.46
CA LYS A 125 15.06 -9.79 -6.23
C LYS A 125 16.42 -10.42 -6.52
N ARG A 126 17.02 -11.12 -5.55
CA ARG A 126 18.28 -11.85 -5.73
C ARG A 126 18.20 -12.92 -6.81
N ARG A 127 17.05 -13.57 -6.97
CA ARG A 127 16.84 -14.56 -8.03
C ARG A 127 16.71 -13.86 -9.39
N GLU A 128 15.94 -12.77 -9.45
CA GLU A 128 15.78 -11.96 -10.67
C GLU A 128 17.12 -11.43 -11.19
N ILE A 129 17.95 -10.82 -10.33
CA ILE A 129 19.27 -10.28 -10.72
C ILE A 129 20.17 -11.37 -11.30
N ARG A 130 20.24 -12.54 -10.63
CA ARG A 130 21.07 -13.66 -11.11
C ARG A 130 20.64 -14.15 -12.49
N VAL A 131 19.35 -14.23 -12.72
CA VAL A 131 18.78 -14.62 -14.02
C VAL A 131 19.09 -13.56 -15.07
N ASN A 132 18.91 -12.27 -14.76
CA ASN A 132 19.16 -11.17 -15.69
C ASN A 132 20.64 -11.08 -16.12
N VAL A 133 21.59 -11.30 -15.19
CA VAL A 133 23.03 -11.33 -15.52
C VAL A 133 23.34 -12.44 -16.53
N ARG A 134 22.69 -13.61 -16.43
CA ARG A 134 22.87 -14.69 -17.41
C ARG A 134 22.32 -14.31 -18.79
N TYR A 135 21.16 -13.65 -18.83
CA TYR A 135 20.58 -13.16 -20.07
C TYR A 135 21.47 -12.11 -20.75
N GLN A 136 22.00 -11.14 -20.00
CA GLN A 136 22.93 -10.14 -20.54
C GLN A 136 24.21 -10.77 -21.10
N LYS A 137 24.76 -11.79 -20.42
CA LYS A 137 25.93 -12.54 -20.92
C LYS A 137 25.64 -13.25 -22.25
N ARG A 138 24.47 -13.90 -22.37
CA ARG A 138 24.04 -14.57 -23.62
C ARG A 138 23.84 -13.57 -24.75
N ALA A 139 23.12 -12.48 -24.50
CA ALA A 139 22.91 -11.43 -25.49
C ALA A 139 24.24 -10.84 -25.99
N ARG A 140 25.20 -10.59 -25.09
CA ARG A 140 26.53 -10.08 -25.47
C ARG A 140 27.29 -11.05 -26.38
N LEU A 141 27.20 -12.36 -26.13
CA LEU A 141 27.82 -13.37 -27.00
C LEU A 141 27.18 -13.39 -28.39
N GLU A 142 25.85 -13.34 -28.47
CA GLU A 142 25.12 -13.31 -29.74
C GLU A 142 25.37 -12.04 -30.58
N PHE A 143 25.54 -10.89 -29.93
CA PHE A 143 25.97 -9.67 -30.63
C PHE A 143 27.39 -9.79 -31.17
N GLY A 144 28.33 -10.32 -30.38
CA GLY A 144 29.71 -10.50 -30.80
C GLY A 144 29.85 -11.44 -32.00
N THR A 145 29.05 -12.50 -32.05
CA THR A 145 29.03 -13.41 -33.20
C THR A 145 28.34 -12.81 -34.41
N LYS A 146 27.23 -12.06 -34.26
CA LYS A 146 26.53 -11.47 -35.42
C LYS A 146 27.26 -10.28 -36.08
N LEU A 147 27.97 -9.46 -35.31
CA LEU A 147 28.76 -8.34 -35.83
C LEU A 147 30.15 -8.78 -36.32
N GLY A 148 30.77 -9.77 -35.66
CA GLY A 148 32.10 -10.27 -36.01
C GLY A 148 32.13 -11.36 -37.09
N MET A 149 31.01 -12.02 -37.40
CA MET A 149 30.96 -13.07 -38.43
C MET A 149 30.46 -12.60 -39.80
N ASN A 150 29.93 -11.37 -39.92
CA ASN A 150 29.36 -10.86 -41.19
C ASN A 150 30.19 -9.72 -41.83
N SER A 151 31.36 -9.37 -41.30
CA SER A 151 32.30 -8.49 -42.01
C SER A 151 33.18 -9.36 -42.93
N PRO A 152 33.01 -9.33 -44.26
CA PRO A 152 33.91 -10.03 -45.17
C PRO A 152 35.29 -9.37 -45.07
N PHE A 153 36.32 -10.18 -44.86
CA PHE A 153 37.67 -9.81 -45.30
C PHE A 153 37.69 -9.74 -46.83
#